data_AF-A0A8X6KGS8-F1
#
_entry.id   AF-A0A8X6KGS8-F1
#
_cell.length_a   1.000
_cell.length_b   1.000
_cell.length_c   1.000
_cell.angle_alpha   90.00
_cell.angle_beta   90.00
_cell.angle_gamma   90.00
#
_symmetry.space_group_name_H-M   'P 1'
#
loop_
_entity.id
_entity.type
_entity.pdbx_description
1 polymer ?
#
loop_
_entity_poly.entity_id
_entity_poly.type
_entity_poly.pdbx_seq_one_letter_code
_entity_poly.pdbx_strand_id
1 'polypeptide(L)'
;MFPTTLVACKSPRKAAHHSMKEDVEAKRKKAAKLIPINTDELISMETRDMLDVLLPPRIAERDGHYWYQCVSRAPATPTDLLHLQEKLDEELLRQGAREIGICPIRSDLYEQCFEELIRQEIVCCPERGRLLRMIHLESKLSLSSAINGYESALGYGIQKKLTASKQVAHLSAEVTKLLSRLSELESIQQDLERKMPR
;
A
#
# COMPACT_ATOMS: atom_id res chain seq x y z
N MET A 1 -18.69 14.22 5.65
CA MET A 1 -17.70 15.27 5.97
C MET A 1 -16.36 14.76 5.49
N PHE A 2 -15.52 15.57 4.84
CA PHE A 2 -14.20 15.09 4.41
C PHE A 2 -13.38 14.66 5.64
N PRO A 3 -12.67 13.51 5.62
CA PRO A 3 -11.86 13.10 6.74
C PRO A 3 -10.79 14.16 7.03
N THR A 4 -10.38 14.28 8.29
CA THR A 4 -9.27 15.15 8.70
C THR A 4 -8.03 14.79 7.90
N THR A 5 -7.28 15.81 7.49
CA THR A 5 -6.05 15.64 6.70
C THR A 5 -5.04 16.71 7.10
N LEU A 6 -3.75 16.37 6.97
CA LEU A 6 -2.65 17.32 7.16
C LEU A 6 -2.49 18.28 5.98
N VAL A 7 -2.96 17.89 4.78
CA VAL A 7 -2.86 18.72 3.56
C VAL A 7 -3.80 19.92 3.62
N ALA A 8 -3.25 21.12 3.39
CA ALA A 8 -4.02 22.34 3.38
C ALA A 8 -4.99 22.37 2.19
N CYS A 9 -6.28 22.36 2.48
CA CYS A 9 -7.36 22.30 1.50
C CYS A 9 -8.30 23.51 1.61
N LYS A 10 -8.88 23.93 0.49
CA LYS A 10 -9.93 24.95 0.47
C LYS A 10 -11.24 24.41 1.03
N SER A 11 -12.16 25.30 1.36
CA SER A 11 -13.52 24.94 1.76
C SER A 11 -14.18 24.08 0.66
N PRO A 12 -14.88 23.00 1.04
CA PRO A 12 -15.51 22.10 0.08
C PRO A 12 -16.58 22.83 -0.72
N ARG A 13 -16.62 22.56 -2.03
CA ARG A 13 -17.57 23.16 -2.96
C ARG A 13 -18.47 22.08 -3.55
N LYS A 14 -19.75 22.41 -3.77
CA LYS A 14 -20.73 21.52 -4.39
C LYS A 14 -20.47 21.44 -5.89
N ALA A 15 -20.46 20.24 -6.45
CA ALA A 15 -20.39 20.02 -7.90
C ALA A 15 -21.64 20.60 -8.57
N ALA A 16 -21.44 21.46 -9.57
CA ALA A 16 -22.52 22.01 -10.36
C ALA A 16 -23.15 20.96 -11.29
N HIS A 17 -22.36 19.99 -11.76
CA HIS A 17 -22.77 18.92 -12.68
C HIS A 17 -22.07 17.58 -12.38
N HIS A 18 -22.69 16.45 -12.76
CA HIS A 18 -22.12 15.10 -12.61
C HIS A 18 -20.82 14.92 -13.41
N SER A 19 -20.64 15.64 -14.53
CA SER A 19 -19.41 15.60 -15.36
C SER A 19 -18.14 15.97 -14.59
N MET A 20 -18.22 16.82 -13.56
CA MET A 20 -17.04 17.12 -12.73
C MET A 20 -16.52 15.91 -11.93
N LYS A 21 -17.35 14.89 -11.67
CA LYS A 21 -16.91 13.65 -11.03
C LYS A 21 -15.97 12.88 -11.96
N GLU A 22 -16.39 12.73 -13.21
CA GLU A 22 -15.65 12.00 -14.25
C GLU A 22 -14.32 12.70 -14.56
N ASP A 23 -14.31 14.03 -14.63
CA ASP A 23 -13.09 14.82 -14.84
C ASP A 23 -12.08 14.65 -13.71
N VAL A 24 -12.53 14.68 -12.45
CA VAL A 24 -11.64 14.51 -11.30
C VAL A 24 -11.16 13.07 -11.18
N GLU A 25 -12.01 12.10 -11.49
CA GLU A 25 -11.64 10.69 -11.50
C GLU A 25 -10.67 10.36 -12.65
N ALA A 26 -10.83 11.02 -13.80
CA ALA A 26 -9.85 10.99 -14.89
C ALA A 26 -8.52 11.65 -14.48
N LYS A 27 -8.55 12.79 -13.77
CA LYS A 27 -7.34 13.41 -13.20
C LYS A 27 -6.64 12.50 -12.19
N ARG A 28 -7.38 11.80 -11.32
CA ARG A 28 -6.82 10.78 -10.41
C ARG A 28 -6.18 9.62 -11.15
N LYS A 29 -6.85 9.09 -12.18
CA LYS A 29 -6.30 8.02 -13.03
C LYS A 29 -5.06 8.50 -13.80
N LYS A 30 -5.02 9.75 -14.24
CA LYS A 30 -3.83 10.38 -14.85
C LYS A 30 -2.70 10.47 -13.83
N ALA A 31 -2.95 11.00 -12.64
CA ALA A 31 -1.98 11.10 -11.55
C ALA A 31 -1.41 9.73 -11.12
N ALA A 32 -2.25 8.69 -11.10
CA ALA A 32 -1.86 7.32 -10.75
C ALA A 32 -1.03 6.62 -11.85
N LYS A 33 -1.16 7.05 -13.11
CA LYS A 33 -0.40 6.54 -14.25
C LYS A 33 0.96 7.25 -14.46
N LEU A 34 1.23 8.32 -13.72
CA LEU A 34 2.41 9.17 -13.95
C LEU A 34 3.69 8.60 -13.30
N ILE A 35 4.30 7.56 -13.91
CA ILE A 35 5.77 7.41 -14.05
C ILE A 35 6.06 6.53 -15.30
N PRO A 36 7.00 6.87 -16.20
CA PRO A 36 7.84 8.07 -16.21
C PRO A 36 7.08 9.21 -16.87
N ILE A 37 7.04 10.35 -16.16
CA ILE A 37 6.48 11.58 -16.68
C ILE A 37 7.26 11.93 -17.95
N ASN A 38 6.56 12.10 -19.07
CA ASN A 38 7.11 12.81 -20.21
C ASN A 38 7.38 14.23 -19.73
N THR A 39 8.64 14.49 -19.34
CA THR A 39 9.08 15.66 -18.57
C THR A 39 8.64 16.98 -19.21
N ASP A 40 8.48 16.97 -20.53
CA ASP A 40 8.21 18.13 -21.37
C ASP A 40 6.80 18.69 -21.21
N GLU A 41 5.77 17.83 -21.05
CA GLU A 41 4.40 18.31 -20.87
C GLU A 41 4.24 19.04 -19.53
N LEU A 42 4.86 18.53 -18.45
CA LEU A 42 4.78 19.18 -17.14
C LEU A 42 5.64 20.44 -17.03
N ILE A 43 6.70 20.59 -17.82
CA ILE A 43 7.51 21.82 -17.85
C ILE A 43 6.68 23.01 -18.35
N SER A 44 5.76 22.75 -19.27
CA SER A 44 4.91 23.78 -19.90
C SER A 44 3.65 24.13 -19.09
N MET A 45 3.37 23.39 -18.01
CA MET A 45 2.13 23.57 -17.24
C MET A 45 2.20 24.75 -16.27
N GLU A 46 1.11 25.53 -16.21
CA GLU A 46 0.92 26.50 -15.15
C GLU A 46 0.85 25.82 -13.77
N THR A 47 1.33 26.50 -12.73
CA THR A 47 1.34 26.01 -11.33
C THR A 47 0.00 25.49 -10.86
N ARG A 48 -1.09 26.12 -11.32
CA ARG A 48 -2.47 25.73 -11.01
C ARG A 48 -2.77 24.30 -11.49
N ASP A 49 -2.47 24.03 -12.75
CA ASP A 49 -2.80 22.76 -13.37
C ASP A 49 -1.83 21.68 -12.89
N MET A 50 -0.60 22.06 -12.56
CA MET A 50 0.38 21.18 -11.92
C MET A 50 -0.10 20.69 -10.54
N LEU A 51 -0.60 21.57 -9.68
CA LEU A 51 -1.15 21.18 -8.37
C LEU A 51 -2.32 20.21 -8.51
N ASP A 52 -3.26 20.47 -9.43
CA ASP A 52 -4.43 19.60 -9.63
C ASP A 52 -4.05 18.22 -10.22
N VAL A 53 -2.94 18.13 -10.95
CA VAL A 53 -2.42 16.85 -11.49
C VAL A 53 -1.60 16.09 -10.46
N LEU A 54 -0.71 16.76 -9.74
CA LEU A 54 0.17 16.10 -8.76
C LEU A 54 -0.59 15.77 -7.46
N LEU A 55 -1.47 16.66 -7.00
CA LEU A 55 -2.28 16.49 -5.80
C LEU A 55 -3.77 16.59 -6.16
N PRO A 56 -4.37 15.50 -6.65
CA PRO A 56 -5.72 15.54 -7.17
C PRO A 56 -6.73 15.91 -6.09
N PRO A 57 -7.79 16.67 -6.43
CA PRO A 57 -8.77 17.10 -5.44
C PRO A 57 -9.49 15.91 -4.81
N ARG A 58 -9.89 16.09 -3.55
CA ARG A 58 -10.64 15.10 -2.78
C ARG A 58 -12.10 15.17 -3.19
N ILE A 59 -12.72 14.01 -3.40
CA ILE A 59 -14.15 13.89 -3.73
C ILE A 59 -14.85 13.21 -2.57
N ALA A 60 -16.01 13.74 -2.20
CA ALA A 60 -16.92 13.09 -1.26
C ALA A 60 -18.34 13.16 -1.81
N GLU A 61 -19.11 12.09 -1.63
CA GLU A 61 -20.53 12.06 -1.91
C GLU A 61 -21.31 12.29 -0.62
N ARG A 62 -22.31 13.17 -0.67
CA ARG A 62 -23.20 13.43 0.46
C ARG A 62 -24.59 13.76 -0.05
N ASP A 63 -25.59 13.02 0.43
CA ASP A 63 -27.01 13.27 0.16
C ASP A 63 -27.30 13.35 -1.36
N GLY A 64 -26.73 12.43 -2.15
CA GLY A 64 -26.87 12.39 -3.61
C GLY A 64 -26.12 13.50 -4.38
N HIS A 65 -25.32 14.31 -3.68
CA HIS A 65 -24.55 15.40 -4.27
C HIS A 65 -23.05 15.17 -4.09
N TYR A 66 -22.29 15.49 -5.13
CA TYR A 66 -20.84 15.44 -5.09
C TYR A 66 -20.27 16.75 -4.56
N TRP A 67 -19.29 16.61 -3.66
CA TRP A 67 -18.50 17.69 -3.11
C TRP A 67 -17.05 17.48 -3.51
N TYR A 68 -16.37 18.56 -3.87
CA TYR A 68 -14.95 18.54 -4.17
C TYR A 68 -14.21 19.50 -3.24
N GLN A 69 -13.03 19.06 -2.83
CA GLN A 69 -12.12 19.83 -1.98
C GLN A 69 -10.77 19.90 -2.70
N CYS A 70 -10.46 21.09 -3.23
CA CYS A 70 -9.20 21.38 -3.89
C CYS A 70 -8.12 21.77 -2.88
N VAL A 71 -6.89 21.47 -3.24
CA VAL A 71 -5.71 21.83 -2.46
C VAL A 71 -5.53 23.36 -2.45
N SER A 72 -5.03 23.88 -1.32
CA SER A 72 -4.77 25.31 -1.15
C SER A 72 -3.59 25.77 -2.00
N ARG A 73 -3.71 26.97 -2.56
CA ARG A 73 -2.64 27.64 -3.32
C ARG A 73 -1.97 28.76 -2.54
N ALA A 74 -2.35 28.94 -1.28
CA ALA A 74 -1.73 29.93 -0.43
C ALA A 74 -0.27 29.49 -0.16
N PRO A 75 0.69 30.42 -0.25
CA PRO A 75 2.05 30.15 0.20
C PRO A 75 2.02 29.86 1.70
N ALA A 76 2.87 28.95 2.15
CA ALA A 76 3.00 28.66 3.58
C ALA A 76 3.86 29.71 4.27
N THR A 77 3.48 30.04 5.50
CA THR A 77 4.25 30.89 6.42
C THR A 77 5.01 30.02 7.43
N PRO A 78 6.04 30.55 8.12
CA PRO A 78 6.72 29.81 9.19
C PRO A 78 5.78 29.33 10.30
N THR A 79 4.73 30.10 10.59
CA THR A 79 3.69 29.71 11.56
C THR A 79 2.87 28.51 11.07
N ASP A 80 2.57 28.43 9.77
CA ASP A 80 1.88 27.27 9.20
C ASP A 80 2.70 25.99 9.30
N LEU A 81 4.04 26.09 9.23
CA LEU A 81 4.94 24.95 9.42
C LEU A 81 4.91 24.43 10.86
N LEU A 82 4.91 25.33 11.84
CA LEU A 82 4.76 24.97 13.25
C LEU A 82 3.43 24.27 13.51
N HIS A 83 2.32 24.83 13.02
CA HIS A 83 1.01 24.21 13.15
C HIS A 83 0.93 22.84 12.44
N LEU A 84 1.61 22.67 11.30
CA LEU A 84 1.68 21.38 10.62
C LEU A 84 2.40 20.33 11.47
N GLN A 85 3.52 20.71 12.10
CA GLN A 85 4.27 19.84 13.00
C GLN A 85 3.43 19.44 14.21
N GLU A 86 2.85 20.42 14.91
CA GLU A 86 2.00 20.17 16.09
C GLU A 86 0.83 19.25 15.74
N LYS A 87 0.16 19.50 14.61
CA LYS A 87 -0.95 18.67 14.15
C LYS A 87 -0.53 17.25 13.78
N LEU A 88 0.66 17.07 13.20
CA LEU A 88 1.20 15.73 12.93
C LEU A 88 1.43 14.97 14.23
N ASP A 89 2.06 15.62 15.23
CA ASP A 89 2.34 15.02 16.53
C ASP A 89 1.04 14.66 17.27
N GLU A 90 0.05 15.56 17.26
CA GLU A 90 -1.28 15.30 17.81
C GLU A 90 -1.97 14.10 17.13
N GLU A 91 -1.91 14.01 15.80
CA GLU A 91 -2.54 12.91 15.06
C GLU A 91 -1.83 11.57 15.28
N LEU A 92 -0.49 11.57 15.40
CA LEU A 92 0.29 10.38 15.74
C LEU A 92 -0.11 9.83 17.12
N LEU A 93 -0.24 10.72 18.12
CA LEU A 93 -0.68 10.35 19.47
C LEU A 93 -2.15 9.90 19.48
N ARG A 94 -3.03 10.68 18.85
CA ARG A 94 -4.48 10.41 18.81
C ARG A 94 -4.81 9.07 18.18
N GLN A 95 -4.08 8.68 17.13
CA GLN A 95 -4.29 7.39 16.44
C GLN A 95 -3.46 6.25 17.03
N GLY A 96 -2.63 6.51 18.05
CA GLY A 96 -1.81 5.48 18.71
C GLY A 96 -0.75 4.88 17.79
N ALA A 97 -0.08 5.72 16.99
CA ALA A 97 0.96 5.27 16.09
C ALA A 97 2.15 4.67 16.86
N ARG A 98 2.69 3.54 16.39
CA ARG A 98 3.88 2.91 17.00
C ARG A 98 5.13 3.69 16.62
N GLU A 99 5.93 4.04 17.62
CA GLU A 99 7.23 4.71 17.45
C GLU A 99 8.25 3.81 16.75
N ILE A 100 8.28 2.51 17.13
CA ILE A 100 9.27 1.55 16.65
C ILE A 100 8.62 0.51 15.73
N GLY A 101 9.35 0.16 14.66
CA GLY A 101 8.93 -0.84 13.68
C GLY A 101 7.94 -0.31 12.64
N ILE A 102 7.41 -1.23 11.83
CA ILE A 102 6.48 -0.94 10.74
C ILE A 102 5.11 -0.56 11.34
N CYS A 103 4.62 0.63 11.02
CA CYS A 103 3.33 1.12 11.49
C CYS A 103 2.55 1.76 10.32
N PRO A 104 1.37 1.23 9.94
CA PRO A 104 0.60 1.77 8.83
C PRO A 104 0.08 3.18 9.13
N ILE A 105 -0.41 3.41 10.36
CA ILE A 105 -0.90 4.73 10.81
C ILE A 105 0.20 5.80 10.66
N ARG A 106 1.40 5.48 11.13
CA ARG A 106 2.57 6.35 11.01
C ARG A 106 2.89 6.60 9.54
N SER A 107 2.97 5.55 8.74
CA SER A 107 3.23 5.64 7.29
C SER A 107 2.22 6.55 6.58
N ASP A 108 0.93 6.42 6.89
CA ASP A 108 -0.14 7.20 6.27
C ASP A 108 -0.11 8.68 6.70
N LEU A 109 0.25 8.97 7.95
CA LEU A 109 0.39 10.35 8.44
C LEU A 109 1.63 11.04 7.85
N TYR A 110 2.77 10.34 7.78
CA TYR A 110 3.96 10.86 7.10
C TYR A 110 3.71 11.07 5.62
N GLU A 111 2.95 10.19 4.97
CA GLU A 111 2.56 10.37 3.58
C GLU A 111 1.76 11.66 3.39
N GLN A 112 0.75 11.91 4.23
CA GLN A 112 -0.03 13.15 4.17
C GLN A 112 0.82 14.40 4.46
N CYS A 113 1.77 14.30 5.40
CA CYS A 113 2.71 15.38 5.67
C CYS A 113 3.60 15.66 4.45
N PHE A 114 4.09 14.61 3.80
CA PHE A 114 4.92 14.73 2.59
C PHE A 114 4.14 15.32 1.41
N GLU A 115 2.85 14.97 1.24
CA GLU A 115 1.96 15.60 0.27
C GLU A 115 1.78 17.11 0.53
N GLU A 116 1.71 17.52 1.81
CA GLU A 116 1.67 18.95 2.18
C GLU A 116 2.99 19.66 1.87
N LEU A 117 4.14 19.03 2.11
CA LEU A 117 5.44 19.59 1.71
C LEU A 117 5.53 19.75 0.19
N ILE A 118 5.08 18.75 -0.58
CA ILE A 118 5.01 18.85 -2.04
C ILE A 118 4.10 20.01 -2.46
N ARG A 119 2.95 20.19 -1.82
CA ARG A 119 2.06 21.33 -2.09
C ARG A 119 2.79 22.66 -1.87
N GLN A 120 3.44 22.82 -0.73
CA GLN A 120 4.16 24.05 -0.38
C GLN A 120 5.28 24.34 -1.38
N GLU A 121 6.02 23.30 -1.74
CA GLU A 121 7.11 23.39 -2.71
C GLU A 121 6.62 23.73 -4.12
N ILE A 122 5.51 23.15 -4.59
CA ILE A 122 4.93 23.52 -5.88
C ILE A 122 4.46 24.98 -5.89
N VAL A 123 3.88 25.47 -4.78
CA VAL A 123 3.45 26.87 -4.67
C VAL A 123 4.64 27.84 -4.68
N CYS A 124 5.76 27.47 -4.04
CA CYS A 124 6.96 28.29 -4.00
C CYS A 124 7.74 28.24 -5.33
N CYS A 125 8.03 27.03 -5.81
CA CYS A 125 8.85 26.73 -6.97
C CYS A 125 8.32 25.45 -7.64
N PRO A 126 7.45 25.56 -8.67
CA PRO A 126 6.79 24.42 -9.30
C PRO A 126 7.77 23.32 -9.74
N GLU A 127 8.93 23.71 -10.27
CA GLU A 127 9.93 22.74 -10.75
C GLU A 127 10.58 21.92 -9.64
N ARG A 128 10.79 22.55 -8.48
CA ARG A 128 11.32 21.87 -7.30
C ARG A 128 10.27 20.94 -6.72
N GLY A 129 9.02 21.40 -6.61
CA GLY A 129 7.91 20.57 -6.16
C GLY A 129 7.66 19.36 -7.06
N ARG A 130 7.80 19.54 -8.37
CA ARG A 130 7.71 18.44 -9.36
C ARG A 130 8.84 17.42 -9.17
N LEU A 131 10.08 17.88 -9.06
CA LEU A 131 11.22 16.99 -8.79
C LEU A 131 11.04 16.22 -7.48
N LEU A 132 10.59 16.90 -6.42
CA LEU A 132 10.32 16.28 -5.12
C LEU A 132 9.25 15.19 -5.24
N ARG A 133 8.17 15.44 -5.98
CA ARG A 133 7.14 14.43 -6.25
C ARG A 133 7.69 13.22 -7.01
N MET A 134 8.62 13.43 -7.95
CA MET A 134 9.25 12.33 -8.68
C MET A 134 10.08 11.43 -7.77
N ILE A 135 10.95 12.03 -6.96
CA ILE A 135 11.77 11.30 -5.98
C ILE A 135 10.88 10.50 -5.02
N HIS A 136 9.77 11.10 -4.57
CA HIS A 136 8.80 10.44 -3.71
C HIS A 136 8.14 9.22 -4.38
N LEU A 137 7.71 9.38 -5.63
CA LEU A 137 7.10 8.30 -6.40
C LEU A 137 8.09 7.15 -6.65
N GLU A 138 9.35 7.46 -6.97
CA GLU A 138 10.42 6.47 -7.10
C GLU A 138 10.68 5.72 -5.78
N SER A 139 10.70 6.45 -4.65
CA SER A 139 10.87 5.86 -3.32
C SER A 139 9.73 4.89 -2.99
N LYS A 140 8.48 5.26 -3.31
CA LYS A 140 7.31 4.37 -3.15
C LYS A 140 7.38 3.14 -4.03
N LEU A 141 7.78 3.30 -5.29
CA LEU A 141 7.94 2.18 -6.22
C LEU A 141 8.99 1.19 -5.69
N SER A 142 10.11 1.72 -5.20
CA SER A 142 11.19 0.92 -4.60
C SER A 142 10.71 0.17 -3.36
N LEU A 143 9.97 0.83 -2.46
CA LEU A 143 9.39 0.18 -1.28
C LEU A 143 8.38 -0.91 -1.67
N SER A 144 7.50 -0.64 -2.64
CA SER A 144 6.53 -1.61 -3.16
C SER A 144 7.21 -2.84 -3.74
N SER A 145 8.28 -2.64 -4.51
CA SER A 145 9.10 -3.75 -5.03
C SER A 145 9.70 -4.60 -3.90
N ALA A 146 10.24 -3.97 -2.86
CA ALA A 146 10.77 -4.68 -1.69
C ALA A 146 9.69 -5.50 -0.96
N ILE A 147 8.49 -4.94 -0.78
CA ILE A 147 7.33 -5.65 -0.19
C ILE A 147 6.95 -6.85 -1.05
N ASN A 148 6.79 -6.66 -2.36
CA ASN A 148 6.44 -7.74 -3.30
C ASN A 148 7.48 -8.86 -3.30
N GLY A 149 8.77 -8.51 -3.21
CA GLY A 149 9.87 -9.47 -3.09
C GLY A 149 9.78 -10.28 -1.79
N TYR A 150 9.47 -9.63 -0.67
CA TYR A 150 9.26 -10.28 0.62
C TYR A 150 8.05 -11.21 0.61
N GLU A 151 6.91 -10.76 0.07
CA GLU A 151 5.70 -11.58 -0.07
C GLU A 151 5.94 -12.82 -0.93
N SER A 152 6.69 -12.67 -2.03
CA SER A 152 7.09 -13.79 -2.89
C SER A 152 7.98 -14.80 -2.16
N ALA A 153 8.96 -14.31 -1.39
CA ALA A 153 9.85 -15.16 -0.60
C ALA A 153 9.10 -15.91 0.51
N LEU A 154 8.18 -15.23 1.22
CA LEU A 154 7.28 -15.85 2.19
C LEU A 154 6.39 -16.91 1.55
N GLY A 155 5.78 -16.59 0.40
CA GLY A 155 4.94 -17.51 -0.35
C GLY A 155 5.68 -18.81 -0.72
N TYR A 156 6.92 -18.67 -1.22
CA TYR A 156 7.79 -19.82 -1.48
C TYR A 156 8.08 -20.64 -0.19
N GLY A 157 8.37 -19.97 0.92
CA GLY A 157 8.60 -20.62 2.21
C GLY A 157 7.40 -21.45 2.69
N ILE A 158 6.19 -20.91 2.57
CA ILE A 158 4.94 -21.60 2.91
C ILE A 158 4.74 -22.82 2.02
N GLN A 159 4.90 -22.67 0.70
CA GLN A 159 4.76 -23.77 -0.26
C GLN A 159 5.77 -24.89 0.02
N LYS A 160 7.03 -24.54 0.30
CA LYS A 160 8.07 -25.53 0.62
C LYS A 160 7.75 -26.31 1.88
N LYS A 161 7.26 -25.64 2.93
CA LYS A 161 6.81 -26.29 4.18
C LYS A 161 5.63 -27.23 3.93
N LEU A 162 4.64 -26.81 3.13
CA LEU A 162 3.49 -27.63 2.79
C LEU A 162 3.89 -28.89 2.02
N THR A 163 4.76 -28.75 1.01
CA THR A 163 5.26 -29.88 0.21
C THR A 163 6.02 -30.88 1.07
N ALA A 164 6.92 -30.40 1.95
CA ALA A 164 7.63 -31.26 2.88
C ALA A 164 6.67 -32.00 3.82
N SER A 165 5.66 -31.30 4.37
CA SER A 165 4.65 -31.93 5.24
C SER A 165 3.85 -33.01 4.51
N LYS A 166 3.49 -32.80 3.23
CA LYS A 166 2.80 -33.80 2.40
C LYS A 166 3.68 -35.02 2.15
N GLN A 167 4.96 -34.82 1.85
CA GLN A 167 5.92 -35.91 1.64
C GLN A 167 6.11 -36.75 2.91
N VAL A 168 6.26 -36.11 4.07
CA VAL A 168 6.36 -36.80 5.36
C VAL A 168 5.09 -37.61 5.65
N ALA A 169 3.90 -37.04 5.43
CA ALA A 169 2.64 -37.76 5.60
C ALA A 169 2.54 -38.98 4.68
N HIS A 170 2.92 -38.84 3.41
CA HIS A 170 2.95 -39.95 2.45
C HIS A 170 3.89 -41.08 2.89
N LEU A 171 5.14 -40.74 3.24
CA LEU A 171 6.12 -41.72 3.70
C LEU A 171 5.68 -42.41 4.99
N SER A 172 5.06 -41.67 5.92
CA SER A 172 4.53 -42.27 7.15
C SER A 172 3.42 -43.29 6.86
N ALA A 173 2.54 -43.01 5.90
CA ALA A 173 1.50 -43.94 5.48
C ALA A 173 2.10 -45.19 4.81
N GLU A 174 3.11 -45.03 3.95
CA GLU A 174 3.83 -46.16 3.36
C GLU A 174 4.53 -47.03 4.41
N VAL A 175 5.21 -46.42 5.38
CA VAL A 175 5.84 -47.14 6.50
C VAL A 175 4.78 -47.95 7.27
N THR A 176 3.64 -47.35 7.62
CA THR A 176 2.58 -48.09 8.32
C THR A 176 2.04 -49.27 7.51
N LYS A 177 1.89 -49.12 6.19
CA LYS A 177 1.45 -50.19 5.28
C LYS A 177 2.48 -51.31 5.15
N LEU A 178 3.77 -50.96 5.09
CA LEU A 178 4.85 -51.95 5.03
C LEU A 178 4.97 -52.72 6.35
N LEU A 179 4.82 -52.03 7.50
CA LEU A 179 4.82 -52.67 8.81
C LEU A 179 3.63 -53.63 8.98
N SER A 180 2.42 -53.25 8.54
CA SER A 180 1.28 -54.17 8.57
C SER A 180 1.54 -55.39 7.69
N ARG A 181 2.09 -55.20 6.49
CA ARG A 181 2.42 -56.30 5.59
C ARG A 181 3.48 -57.24 6.13
N LEU A 182 4.51 -56.72 6.81
CA LEU A 182 5.51 -57.54 7.48
C LEU A 182 4.86 -58.40 8.57
N SER A 183 4.02 -57.81 9.42
CA SER A 183 3.33 -58.56 10.48
C SER A 183 2.42 -59.67 9.94
N GLU A 184 1.74 -59.43 8.82
CA GLU A 184 0.94 -60.46 8.13
C GLU A 184 1.83 -61.62 7.66
N LEU A 185 2.94 -61.32 6.98
CA LEU A 185 3.87 -62.30 6.45
C LEU A 185 4.55 -63.12 7.56
N GLU A 186 4.91 -62.48 8.67
CA GLU A 186 5.46 -63.16 9.86
C GLU A 186 4.46 -64.16 10.45
N SER A 187 3.16 -63.79 10.52
CA SER A 187 2.12 -64.73 10.98
C SER A 187 1.97 -65.93 10.04
N ILE A 188 2.04 -65.69 8.72
CA ILE A 188 1.97 -66.73 7.70
C ILE A 188 3.17 -67.67 7.81
N GLN A 189 4.37 -67.10 8.02
CA GLN A 189 5.58 -67.90 8.20
C GLN A 189 5.48 -68.80 9.45
N GLN A 190 5.05 -68.26 10.59
CA GLN A 190 4.85 -69.05 11.81
C GLN A 190 3.82 -70.18 11.61
N ASP A 191 2.73 -69.92 10.91
CA ASP A 191 1.71 -70.92 10.64
C ASP A 191 2.19 -72.02 9.68
N LEU A 192 3.07 -71.69 8.72
CA LEU A 192 3.69 -72.67 7.85
C LEU A 192 4.75 -73.51 8.58
N GLU A 193 5.57 -72.89 9.42
CA GLU A 193 6.54 -73.59 10.28
C GLU A 193 5.84 -74.60 11.20
N ARG A 194 4.67 -74.25 11.75
CA ARG A 194 3.83 -75.19 12.53
C ARG A 194 3.30 -76.37 11.71
N LYS A 195 3.12 -76.21 10.41
CA LYS A 195 2.56 -77.22 9.49
C LYS A 195 3.64 -78.11 8.87
N MET A 196 4.92 -77.81 9.00
CA MET A 196 5.97 -78.69 8.51
C MET A 196 6.08 -79.96 9.39
N PRO A 197 5.99 -81.17 8.79
CA PRO A 197 6.27 -82.39 9.52
C PRO A 197 7.78 -82.49 9.83
N ARG A 198 8.12 -82.99 11.02
CA ARG A 198 9.49 -83.31 11.42
C ARG A 198 10.08 -84.44 10.59
#